data_AF-A0A6G0UCQ1-F1
#
_entry.id   AF-A0A6G0UCQ1-F1
#
_cell.length_a   1.000
_cell.length_b   1.000
_cell.length_c   1.000
_cell.angle_alpha   90.00
_cell.angle_beta   90.00
_cell.angle_gamma   90.00
#
_symmetry.space_group_name_H-M   'P 1'
#
loop_
_entity.id
_entity.type
_entity.pdbx_description
1 polymer ?
#
loop_
_entity_poly.entity_id
_entity_poly.type
_entity_poly.pdbx_seq_one_letter_code
_entity_poly.pdbx_strand_id
1 'polypeptide(L)'
;HQQHALDYLRLRYSRPKEDPFTAFLMEAESNPLCRKLQLKDMIPMEMQRLVKYPMLLETIAKYTKDPSPEQTQILNAVSCAKKILQAVNSAKRNAENYRRLDELQRRLDTTNIDMNDQFEAFFQDFNFT
;
A
#
# COMPACT_ATOMS: atom_id res chain seq x y z
N HIS A 1 -2.64 0.89 -0.65
CA HIS A 1 -1.25 0.88 -0.13
C HIS A 1 -1.29 0.26 1.26
N GLN A 2 -0.27 -0.52 1.63
CA GLN A 2 -0.25 -1.32 2.86
C GLN A 2 -0.49 -0.48 4.13
N GLN A 3 0.21 0.64 4.33
CA GLN A 3 0.03 1.48 5.54
C GLN A 3 -1.41 2.00 5.65
N HIS A 4 -1.99 2.50 4.55
CA HIS A 4 -3.38 2.95 4.51
C HIS A 4 -4.38 1.82 4.79
N ALA A 5 -4.14 0.62 4.26
CA ALA A 5 -4.97 -0.54 4.57
C ALA A 5 -4.87 -0.92 6.06
N LEU A 6 -3.66 -0.86 6.63
CA LEU A 6 -3.43 -1.09 8.06
C LEU A 6 -4.10 -0.04 8.93
N ASP A 7 -4.04 1.23 8.56
CA ASP A 7 -4.66 2.32 9.31
C ASP A 7 -6.20 2.27 9.21
N TYR A 8 -6.73 1.91 8.04
CA TYR A 8 -8.15 1.62 7.87
C TYR A 8 -8.58 0.45 8.78
N LEU A 9 -7.82 -0.66 8.78
CA LEU A 9 -8.11 -1.81 9.62
C LEU A 9 -8.01 -1.44 11.11
N ARG A 10 -6.99 -0.70 11.54
CA ARG A 10 -6.86 -0.19 12.93
C ARG A 10 -8.09 0.62 13.34
N LEU A 11 -8.53 1.56 12.50
CA LEU A 11 -9.74 2.34 12.77
C LEU A 11 -10.99 1.45 12.89
N ARG A 12 -11.08 0.41 12.06
CA ARG A 12 -12.20 -0.54 12.09
C ARG A 12 -12.20 -1.42 13.33
N TYR A 13 -11.06 -1.96 13.75
CA TYR A 13 -10.95 -2.73 15.00
C TYR A 13 -11.21 -1.88 16.25
N SER A 14 -11.08 -0.55 16.17
CA SER A 14 -11.43 0.35 17.28
C SER A 14 -12.93 0.62 17.41
N ARG A 15 -13.76 0.20 16.45
CA ARG A 15 -15.22 0.36 16.51
C ARG A 15 -15.85 -0.70 17.42
N PRO A 16 -17.07 -0.47 17.94
CA PRO A 16 -17.78 -1.45 18.76
C PRO A 16 -17.92 -2.80 18.03
N LYS A 17 -17.97 -3.89 18.80
CA LYS A 17 -18.12 -5.26 18.27
C LYS A 17 -19.41 -5.49 17.46
N GLU A 18 -20.37 -4.57 17.55
CA GLU A 18 -21.62 -4.63 16.80
C GLU A 18 -21.50 -4.14 15.34
N ASP A 19 -20.32 -3.65 14.92
CA ASP A 19 -20.05 -3.40 13.49
C ASP A 19 -20.03 -4.76 12.74
N PRO A 20 -20.92 -5.00 11.75
CA PRO A 20 -20.99 -6.28 11.05
C PRO A 20 -19.65 -6.71 10.43
N PHE A 21 -18.84 -5.75 10.03
CA PHE A 21 -17.50 -5.99 9.49
C PHE A 21 -16.53 -6.51 10.57
N THR A 22 -16.53 -5.93 11.77
CA THR A 22 -15.71 -6.40 12.90
C THR A 22 -16.13 -7.80 13.33
N ALA A 23 -17.44 -8.08 13.41
CA ALA A 23 -17.94 -9.42 13.71
C ALA A 23 -17.48 -10.46 12.67
N PHE A 24 -17.59 -10.12 11.38
CA PHE A 24 -17.07 -10.98 10.30
C PHE A 24 -15.56 -11.23 10.42
N LEU A 25 -14.76 -10.19 10.70
CA LEU A 25 -13.31 -10.36 10.86
C LEU A 25 -12.98 -11.27 12.04
N MET A 26 -13.66 -11.13 13.18
CA MET A 26 -13.45 -11.99 14.34
C MET A 26 -13.79 -13.46 14.04
N GLU A 27 -14.90 -13.71 13.34
CA GLU A 27 -15.29 -15.05 12.91
C GLU A 27 -14.26 -15.65 11.95
N ALA A 28 -13.83 -14.89 10.93
CA ALA A 28 -12.82 -15.34 9.98
C ALA A 28 -11.46 -15.60 10.64
N GLU A 29 -11.05 -14.78 11.61
CA GLU A 29 -9.79 -14.92 12.36
C GLU A 29 -9.80 -16.10 13.34
N SER A 30 -10.99 -16.57 13.74
CA SER A 30 -11.15 -17.76 14.59
C SER A 30 -10.78 -19.07 13.88
N ASN A 31 -10.72 -19.05 12.55
CA ASN A 31 -10.38 -20.21 11.74
C ASN A 31 -8.95 -20.72 12.08
N PRO A 32 -8.76 -22.01 12.41
CA PRO A 32 -7.45 -22.58 12.70
C PRO A 32 -6.39 -22.35 11.60
N LEU A 33 -6.82 -22.22 10.33
CA LEU A 33 -5.94 -21.92 9.20
C LEU A 33 -5.27 -20.54 9.31
N CYS A 34 -5.91 -19.59 9.98
CA CYS A 34 -5.35 -18.26 10.24
C CYS A 34 -4.25 -18.30 11.31
N ARG A 35 -4.07 -19.41 12.03
CA ARG A 35 -3.03 -19.57 13.08
C ARG A 35 -3.01 -18.44 14.11
N LYS A 36 -4.20 -17.91 14.45
CA LYS A 36 -4.40 -16.76 15.35
C LYS A 36 -3.79 -15.44 14.84
N LEU A 37 -3.45 -15.34 13.55
CA LEU A 37 -3.03 -14.08 12.94
C LEU A 37 -4.26 -13.25 12.57
N GLN A 38 -4.18 -11.95 12.86
CA GLN A 38 -5.19 -11.00 12.43
C GLN A 38 -4.90 -10.54 11.01
N LEU A 39 -5.93 -10.04 10.31
CA LEU A 39 -5.76 -9.58 8.92
C LEU A 39 -4.66 -8.50 8.79
N LYS A 40 -4.57 -7.59 9.76
CA LYS A 40 -3.52 -6.55 9.81
C LYS A 40 -2.10 -7.13 9.88
N ASP A 41 -1.92 -8.33 10.45
CA ASP A 41 -0.62 -8.97 10.61
C ASP A 41 -0.25 -9.82 9.40
N MET A 42 -1.25 -10.22 8.59
CA MET A 42 -1.05 -10.95 7.35
C MET A 42 -0.59 -10.05 6.20
N ILE A 43 -1.07 -8.81 6.11
CA ILE A 43 -0.74 -7.88 5.02
C ILE A 43 0.79 -7.59 4.92
N PRO A 44 1.55 -7.46 6.01
CA PRO A 44 3.00 -7.37 5.88
C PRO A 44 3.69 -8.62 5.32
N MET A 45 3.06 -9.79 5.41
CA MET A 45 3.68 -11.06 5.03
C MET A 45 3.94 -11.15 3.53
N GLU A 46 3.08 -10.62 2.66
CA GLU A 46 3.33 -10.68 1.21
C GLU A 46 4.63 -9.97 0.82
N MET A 47 4.87 -8.77 1.34
CA MET A 47 6.07 -7.99 1.05
C MET A 47 7.30 -8.63 1.70
N GLN A 48 7.17 -9.13 2.93
CA GLN A 48 8.24 -9.88 3.60
C GLN A 48 8.65 -11.14 2.83
N ARG A 49 7.69 -11.83 2.20
CA ARG A 49 7.97 -13.01 1.38
C ARG A 49 8.68 -12.62 0.08
N LEU A 50 8.24 -11.56 -0.58
CA LEU A 50 8.86 -11.05 -1.81
C LEU A 50 10.33 -10.68 -1.60
N VAL A 51 10.68 -10.01 -0.49
CA VAL A 51 12.09 -9.67 -0.20
C VAL A 51 12.94 -10.90 0.14
N LYS A 52 12.33 -11.99 0.64
CA LYS A 52 13.05 -13.22 1.00
C LYS A 52 13.45 -14.08 -0.19
N TYR A 53 12.69 -14.06 -1.29
CA TYR A 53 12.96 -14.93 -2.44
C TYR A 53 14.37 -14.76 -3.02
N PRO A 54 14.88 -13.54 -3.27
CA PRO A 54 16.26 -13.36 -3.72
C PRO A 54 17.29 -14.00 -2.77
N MET A 55 17.15 -13.80 -1.45
CA MET A 55 18.10 -14.31 -0.45
C MET A 55 18.12 -15.84 -0.38
N LEU A 56 16.94 -16.47 -0.48
CA LEU A 56 16.82 -17.93 -0.49
C LEU A 56 17.45 -18.53 -1.75
N LEU A 57 17.19 -17.92 -2.92
CA LEU A 57 17.76 -18.37 -4.19
C LEU A 57 19.29 -18.18 -4.24
N GLU A 58 19.81 -17.08 -3.69
CA GLU A 58 21.27 -16.86 -3.55
C GLU A 58 21.91 -17.93 -2.66
N THR A 59 21.25 -18.29 -1.57
CA THR A 59 21.71 -19.35 -0.68
C THR A 59 21.78 -20.69 -1.42
N ILE A 60 20.75 -21.03 -2.21
CA ILE A 60 20.75 -22.25 -3.02
C ILE A 60 21.88 -22.23 -4.05
N ALA A 61 22.09 -21.11 -4.75
CA ALA A 61 23.16 -20.97 -5.73
C ALA A 61 24.56 -21.20 -5.10
N LYS A 62 24.77 -20.71 -3.87
CA LYS A 62 26.01 -20.88 -3.12
C LYS A 62 26.33 -22.33 -2.77
N TYR A 63 25.33 -23.16 -2.53
CA TYR A 63 25.51 -24.58 -2.15
C TYR A 63 25.32 -25.55 -3.33
N THR A 64 25.13 -25.05 -4.54
CA THR A 64 25.07 -25.86 -5.76
C THR A 64 26.49 -26.08 -6.29
N LYS A 65 26.81 -27.29 -6.80
CA LYS A 65 28.16 -27.64 -7.26
C LYS A 65 28.65 -26.68 -8.36
N ASP A 66 29.85 -26.13 -8.16
CA ASP A 66 30.56 -25.25 -9.08
C ASP A 66 31.40 -26.01 -10.11
N PRO A 67 31.50 -25.56 -11.38
CA PRO A 67 30.50 -24.81 -12.16
C PRO A 67 29.55 -25.78 -12.88
N SER A 68 28.23 -25.52 -12.78
CA SER A 68 27.18 -26.32 -13.43
C SER A 68 26.13 -25.46 -14.17
N PRO A 69 25.47 -26.02 -15.21
CA PRO A 69 24.34 -25.35 -15.87
C PRO A 69 23.21 -24.96 -14.91
N GLU A 70 22.98 -25.79 -13.89
CA GLU A 70 21.96 -25.59 -12.86
C GLU A 70 22.24 -24.34 -12.01
N GLN A 71 23.49 -24.15 -11.59
CA GLN A 71 23.89 -22.97 -10.83
C GLN A 71 23.65 -21.68 -11.64
N THR A 72 23.94 -21.70 -12.95
CA THR A 72 23.70 -20.57 -13.85
C THR A 72 22.20 -20.24 -13.94
N GLN A 73 21.34 -21.25 -14.02
CA GLN A 73 19.88 -21.06 -14.02
C GLN A 73 19.39 -20.45 -12.69
N ILE A 74 19.92 -20.88 -11.55
CA ILE A 74 19.55 -20.33 -10.24
C ILE A 74 19.97 -18.86 -10.14
N LEU A 75 21.18 -18.50 -10.59
CA LEU A 75 21.63 -17.11 -10.61
C LEU A 75 20.77 -16.22 -11.51
N ASN A 76 20.30 -16.75 -12.65
CA ASN A 76 19.31 -16.05 -13.49
C ASN A 76 17.99 -15.84 -12.74
N ALA A 77 17.50 -16.84 -12.01
CA ALA A 77 16.30 -16.73 -11.19
C ALA A 77 16.45 -15.68 -10.07
N VAL A 78 17.63 -15.58 -9.44
CA VAL A 78 17.95 -14.51 -8.47
C VAL A 78 17.81 -13.14 -9.12
N SER A 79 18.39 -12.95 -10.31
CA SER A 79 18.29 -11.69 -11.07
C SER A 79 16.84 -11.34 -11.39
N CYS A 80 16.04 -12.30 -11.84
CA CYS A 80 14.61 -12.12 -12.09
C CYS A 80 13.85 -11.73 -10.82
N ALA A 81 14.08 -12.41 -9.69
CA ALA A 81 13.43 -12.10 -8.42
C ALA A 81 13.75 -10.68 -7.95
N LYS A 82 15.00 -10.23 -8.11
CA LYS A 82 15.40 -8.84 -7.81
C LYS A 82 14.69 -7.82 -8.69
N LYS A 83 14.55 -8.09 -10.01
CA LYS A 83 13.82 -7.22 -10.94
C LYS A 83 12.34 -7.09 -10.55
N ILE A 84 11.68 -8.20 -10.21
CA ILE A 84 10.29 -8.19 -9.73
C ILE A 84 10.18 -7.33 -8.46
N LEU A 85 11.07 -7.53 -7.49
CA LEU A 85 11.06 -6.75 -6.25
C LEU A 85 11.22 -5.24 -6.51
N GLN A 86 12.12 -4.86 -7.43
CA GLN A 86 12.30 -3.47 -7.85
C GLN A 86 11.04 -2.90 -8.51
N ALA A 87 10.41 -3.65 -9.42
CA ALA A 87 9.19 -3.23 -10.09
C ALA A 87 8.04 -3.02 -9.10
N VAL A 88 7.85 -3.95 -8.15
CA VAL A 88 6.83 -3.84 -7.10
C VAL A 88 7.10 -2.62 -6.21
N ASN A 89 8.35 -2.38 -5.82
CA ASN A 89 8.72 -1.20 -5.02
C ASN A 89 8.45 0.11 -5.77
N SER A 90 8.74 0.17 -7.07
CA SER A 90 8.41 1.32 -7.91
C SER A 90 6.90 1.54 -8.03
N ALA A 91 6.13 0.49 -8.28
CA ALA A 91 4.67 0.56 -8.33
C ALA A 91 4.08 1.04 -6.99
N LYS A 92 4.64 0.57 -5.86
CA LYS A 92 4.25 1.00 -4.52
C LYS A 92 4.48 2.49 -4.31
N ARG A 93 5.68 3.00 -4.65
CA ARG A 93 6.00 4.44 -4.59
C ARG A 93 5.07 5.27 -5.48
N ASN A 94 4.82 4.82 -6.71
CA ASN A 94 3.93 5.54 -7.62
C ASN A 94 2.50 5.59 -7.09
N ALA A 95 1.99 4.51 -6.51
CA ALA A 95 0.67 4.47 -5.89
C ALA A 95 0.56 5.33 -4.62
N GLU A 96 1.67 5.57 -3.91
CA GLU A 96 1.74 6.53 -2.79
C GLU A 96 1.72 7.96 -3.32
N ASN A 97 2.54 8.26 -4.32
CA ASN A 97 2.59 9.58 -4.96
C ASN A 97 1.23 9.96 -5.54
N TYR A 98 0.57 9.06 -6.27
CA TYR A 98 -0.75 9.32 -6.84
C TYR A 98 -1.81 9.61 -5.77
N ARG A 99 -1.82 8.84 -4.66
CA ARG A 99 -2.73 9.13 -3.55
C ARG A 99 -2.46 10.48 -2.90
N ARG A 100 -1.18 10.83 -2.70
CA ARG A 100 -0.81 12.13 -2.15
C ARG A 100 -1.27 13.26 -3.06
N LEU A 101 -1.16 13.08 -4.38
CA LEU A 101 -1.69 14.04 -5.36
C LEU A 101 -3.22 14.16 -5.27
N ASP A 102 -3.95 13.04 -5.18
CA ASP A 102 -5.41 13.04 -5.00
C ASP A 102 -5.83 13.77 -3.71
N GLU A 103 -5.14 13.53 -2.59
CA GLU A 103 -5.41 14.21 -1.32
C GLU A 103 -5.15 15.72 -1.41
N LEU A 104 -4.04 16.12 -2.04
CA LEU A 104 -3.74 17.53 -2.28
C LEU A 104 -4.80 18.18 -3.17
N GLN A 105 -5.22 17.50 -4.23
CA GLN A 105 -6.29 17.99 -5.10
C GLN A 105 -7.59 18.20 -4.33
N ARG A 106 -8.04 17.24 -3.52
CA ARG A 106 -9.26 17.38 -2.69
C ARG A 106 -9.18 18.53 -1.68
N ARG A 107 -7.99 18.80 -1.14
CA ARG A 107 -7.77 19.93 -0.22
C ARG A 107 -7.72 21.28 -0.94
N LEU A 108 -7.34 21.26 -2.22
CA LEU A 108 -7.29 22.43 -3.09
C LEU A 108 -8.61 22.66 -3.85
N ASP A 109 -9.57 21.74 -3.79
CA ASP A 109 -10.91 21.90 -4.37
C ASP A 109 -11.62 23.09 -3.70
N THR A 110 -11.36 24.26 -4.25
CA THR A 110 -12.00 25.53 -3.99
C THR A 110 -13.25 25.66 -4.86
N THR A 111 -13.94 24.57 -5.19
CA THR A 111 -15.20 24.62 -5.94
C THR A 111 -16.34 25.31 -5.16
N ASN A 112 -16.12 25.66 -3.88
CA ASN A 112 -16.93 26.61 -3.10
C ASN A 112 -16.30 28.02 -2.99
N ILE A 113 -15.35 28.35 -3.85
CA ILE A 113 -15.00 29.75 -4.11
C ILE A 113 -15.96 30.20 -5.22
N ASP A 114 -17.23 30.41 -4.85
CA ASP A 114 -18.11 31.41 -5.48
C ASP A 114 -17.58 32.82 -5.15
N MET A 115 -16.27 33.02 -5.28
CA MET A 115 -15.63 34.34 -5.31
C MET A 115 -15.64 34.88 -6.74
N ASN A 116 -16.71 34.63 -7.49
CA ASN A 116 -17.08 35.50 -8.60
C ASN A 116 -18.23 36.40 -8.14
N ASP A 117 -19.28 35.84 -7.52
CA ASP A 117 -20.44 36.64 -7.11
C ASP A 117 -20.14 37.58 -5.92
N GLN A 118 -19.34 37.16 -4.93
CA GLN A 118 -18.95 38.05 -3.81
C GLN A 118 -17.83 39.03 -4.17
N PHE A 119 -16.94 38.68 -5.10
CA PHE A 119 -15.85 39.54 -5.54
C PHE A 119 -16.34 40.63 -6.50
N GLU A 120 -17.28 40.31 -7.41
CA GLU A 120 -17.90 41.32 -8.27
C GLU A 120 -18.70 42.35 -7.45
N ALA A 121 -19.44 41.90 -6.42
CA ALA A 121 -20.15 42.81 -5.51
C ALA A 121 -19.18 43.73 -4.73
N PHE A 122 -18.06 43.19 -4.26
CA PHE A 122 -17.04 43.97 -3.52
C PHE A 122 -16.36 45.04 -4.39
N PHE A 123 -16.12 44.77 -5.68
CA PHE A 123 -15.55 45.75 -6.60
C PHE A 123 -16.56 46.77 -7.14
N GLN A 124 -17.86 46.46 -7.16
CA GLN A 124 -18.90 47.45 -7.47
C GLN A 124 -19.09 48.46 -6.34
N ASP A 125 -19.00 48.04 -5.07
CA ASP A 125 -19.07 48.96 -3.92
C ASP A 125 -17.87 49.91 -3.84
N PHE A 126 -16.71 49.53 -4.39
CA PHE A 126 -15.52 50.39 -4.44
C PHE A 126 -15.49 51.40 -5.60
N ASN A 127 -16.44 51.33 -6.55
CA ASN A 127 -16.53 52.24 -7.70
C ASN A 127 -17.54 53.39 -7.53
N PHE A 128 -18.02 53.64 -6.31
CA PHE A 128 -18.74 54.87 -5.97
C PHE A 128 -17.94 55.75 -5.01
N THR A 129 -16.89 56.39 -5.52
CA THR A 129 -16.51 57.77 -5.14
C THR A 129 -15.71 58.42 -6.26
#